data_AF-A0A9W8ZGU9-F1
#
_entry.id   AF-A0A9W8ZGU9-F1
#
_cell.length_a   1.000
_cell.length_b   1.000
_cell.length_c   1.000
_cell.angle_alpha   90.00
_cell.angle_beta   90.00
_cell.angle_gamma   90.00
#
_symmetry.space_group_name_H-M   'P 1'
#
loop_
_entity.id
_entity.type
_entity.pdbx_description
1 polymer ?
#
loop_
_entity_poly.entity_id
_entity_poly.type
_entity_poly.pdbx_seq_one_letter_code
_entity_poly.pdbx_strand_id
1 'polypeptide(L)'
;MSASMSFDAGAESPAQSGNRRPPFFFREEYSNLIVKGNFMTLAAKPKLVEEGEWLAHQVVEQYRLLEQMIEVIKVIDDRTGKPICNPDVCPTMSASGHTYTWLDNNKKPIKIPAIQYINLVQKWIVGKINDPSIFPTDTTPLNLNPSTYASGSATPGNSTPQALPPSSLNAPLSQLSGREWLGKSSGFPETFEGDIKSIYRQMMRCYAHIYHGHWLEPFWNVNAYKELNTCFIHFINVGRLYGLIGDKEIEPMQPLIELWTEKGLLPAPVKADAPAAA
;
A
#
# COMPACT_ATOMS: atom_id res chain seq x y z
N MET A 1 -15.81 3.87 5.27
CA MET A 1 -15.50 3.56 6.69
C MET A 1 -14.03 3.19 6.79
N SER A 2 -13.22 4.08 7.38
CA SER A 2 -11.77 3.93 7.49
C SER A 2 -11.42 3.01 8.65
N ALA A 3 -10.78 1.87 8.38
CA ALA A 3 -10.23 1.01 9.42
C ALA A 3 -8.89 1.60 9.87
N SER A 4 -8.93 2.56 10.80
CA SER A 4 -7.74 3.08 11.46
C SER A 4 -7.22 2.01 12.42
N MET A 5 -6.17 1.29 12.02
CA MET A 5 -5.51 0.27 12.86
C MET A 5 -4.30 0.89 13.56
N SER A 6 -4.39 0.99 14.88
CA SER A 6 -3.39 1.64 15.72
C SER A 6 -2.09 0.83 15.84
N PHE A 7 -1.00 1.57 15.96
CA PHE A 7 0.30 1.06 16.40
C PHE A 7 0.28 1.10 17.94
N ASP A 8 0.31 -0.06 18.60
CA ASP A 8 0.51 -0.09 20.04
C ASP A 8 2.01 -0.20 20.29
N ALA A 9 2.65 0.94 20.53
CA ALA A 9 4.00 1.01 21.08
C ALA A 9 3.88 0.73 22.59
N GLY A 10 3.55 -0.52 22.94
CA GLY A 10 3.66 -0.99 24.30
C GLY A 10 5.12 -0.87 24.73
N ALA A 11 5.38 0.00 25.70
CA ALA A 11 6.68 0.13 26.35
C ALA A 11 6.99 -1.16 27.14
N GLU A 12 7.47 -2.18 26.44
CA GLU A 12 8.17 -3.29 27.08
C GLU A 12 9.62 -2.85 27.31
N SER A 13 10.08 -3.03 28.55
CA SER A 13 11.44 -2.77 29.02
C SER A 13 12.49 -3.26 28.02
N PRO A 14 13.65 -2.57 27.88
CA PRO A 14 14.68 -2.97 26.93
C PRO A 14 15.26 -4.32 27.36
N ALA A 15 14.71 -5.40 26.82
CA ALA A 15 15.34 -6.70 26.86
C ALA A 15 16.68 -6.55 26.13
N GLN A 16 17.75 -6.75 26.89
CA GLN A 16 19.14 -6.65 26.46
C GLN A 16 19.32 -7.22 25.06
N SER A 17 19.74 -6.35 24.14
CA SER A 17 20.15 -6.68 22.77
C SER A 17 21.46 -7.47 22.80
N GLY A 18 21.39 -8.71 23.30
CA GLY A 18 22.50 -9.64 23.19
C GLY A 18 22.72 -9.97 21.72
N ASN A 19 23.78 -9.41 21.11
CA ASN A 19 24.57 -9.91 19.98
C ASN A 19 23.93 -10.93 19.01
N ARG A 20 22.65 -10.76 18.62
CA ARG A 20 22.02 -11.63 17.62
C ARG A 20 22.55 -11.20 16.28
N ARG A 21 23.30 -12.09 15.63
CA ARG A 21 23.73 -11.91 14.25
C ARG A 21 22.51 -11.50 13.42
N PRO A 22 22.63 -10.49 12.54
CA PRO A 22 21.51 -10.03 11.76
C PRO A 22 20.89 -11.22 10.99
N PRO A 23 19.55 -11.26 10.85
CA PRO A 23 18.87 -12.25 10.04
C PRO A 23 19.57 -12.45 8.69
N PHE A 24 19.59 -13.70 8.20
CA PHE A 24 20.32 -14.03 6.98
C PHE A 24 19.88 -13.15 5.80
N PHE A 25 18.58 -12.91 5.64
CA PHE A 25 18.06 -12.06 4.56
C PHE A 25 18.52 -10.60 4.57
N PHE A 26 19.16 -10.10 5.63
CA PHE A 26 19.81 -8.78 5.64
C PHE A 26 21.25 -8.80 5.14
N ARG A 27 21.81 -9.98 4.82
CA ARG A 27 23.16 -10.09 4.27
C ARG A 27 23.16 -9.89 2.77
N GLU A 28 24.24 -9.30 2.29
CA GLU A 28 24.44 -9.00 0.88
C GLU A 28 24.35 -10.22 -0.03
N GLU A 29 24.87 -11.36 0.42
CA GLU A 29 24.87 -12.64 -0.30
C GLU A 29 23.44 -13.17 -0.59
N TYR A 30 22.44 -12.75 0.19
CA TYR A 30 21.05 -13.21 0.07
C TYR A 30 20.08 -12.13 -0.42
N SER A 31 20.56 -10.91 -0.73
CA SER A 31 19.72 -9.81 -1.22
C SER A 31 19.53 -9.79 -2.75
N ASN A 32 19.91 -10.88 -3.41
CA ASN A 32 19.84 -11.03 -4.86
C ASN A 32 18.39 -11.08 -5.38
N LEU A 33 18.22 -10.60 -6.61
CA LEU A 33 16.94 -10.53 -7.34
C LEU A 33 16.99 -11.45 -8.57
N ILE A 34 15.81 -11.78 -9.12
CA ILE A 34 15.72 -12.54 -10.39
C ILE A 34 16.07 -11.62 -11.57
N VAL A 35 15.58 -10.39 -11.52
CA VAL A 35 15.66 -9.45 -12.64
C VAL A 35 16.87 -8.54 -12.48
N LYS A 36 17.69 -8.42 -13.52
CA LYS A 36 18.84 -7.50 -13.62
C LYS A 36 18.43 -6.11 -14.16
N GLY A 37 17.24 -5.64 -13.80
CA GLY A 37 16.62 -4.45 -14.37
C GLY A 37 16.54 -3.29 -13.38
N ASN A 38 16.43 -2.07 -13.90
CA ASN A 38 16.13 -0.91 -13.07
C ASN A 38 14.63 -0.89 -12.73
N PHE A 39 14.28 -1.20 -11.49
CA PHE A 39 12.89 -1.24 -11.02
C PHE A 39 12.17 0.11 -11.12
N MET A 40 12.92 1.22 -11.24
CA MET A 40 12.35 2.56 -11.41
C MET A 40 11.50 2.68 -12.67
N THR A 41 11.86 2.00 -13.77
CA THR A 41 11.07 2.07 -15.00
C THR A 41 9.76 1.29 -14.89
N LEU A 42 9.74 0.21 -14.12
CA LEU A 42 8.54 -0.61 -13.88
C LEU A 42 7.49 0.12 -13.02
N ALA A 43 7.94 1.03 -12.16
CA ALA A 43 7.06 1.82 -11.30
C ALA A 43 6.61 3.15 -11.93
N ALA A 44 7.15 3.54 -13.08
CA ALA A 44 6.87 4.84 -13.68
C ALA A 44 5.49 4.89 -14.35
N LYS A 45 4.64 5.83 -13.91
CA LYS A 45 3.35 6.11 -14.53
C LYS A 45 3.49 6.52 -16.00
N PRO A 46 2.75 5.90 -16.94
CA PRO A 46 2.69 6.38 -18.32
C PRO A 46 2.11 7.80 -18.41
N LYS A 47 2.65 8.64 -19.30
CA LYS A 47 2.34 10.09 -19.35
C LYS A 47 0.85 10.44 -19.48
N LEU A 48 0.09 9.61 -20.20
CA LEU A 48 -1.32 9.85 -20.52
C LEU A 48 -2.28 9.14 -19.56
N VAL A 49 -1.75 8.39 -18.59
CA VAL A 49 -2.57 7.69 -17.60
C VAL A 49 -2.78 8.59 -16.39
N GLU A 50 -4.03 8.67 -15.96
CA GLU A 50 -4.44 9.40 -14.76
C GLU A 50 -3.81 8.75 -13.51
N GLU A 51 -3.53 9.54 -12.48
CA GLU A 51 -2.76 9.04 -11.34
C GLU A 51 -3.58 8.08 -10.46
N GLY A 52 -4.86 8.37 -10.21
CA GLY A 52 -5.78 7.48 -9.52
C GLY A 52 -5.89 6.10 -10.18
N GLU A 53 -6.09 6.06 -11.50
CA GLU A 53 -6.11 4.81 -12.29
C GLU A 53 -4.81 4.02 -12.18
N TRP A 54 -3.68 4.71 -12.32
CA TRP A 54 -2.37 4.07 -12.18
C TRP A 54 -2.18 3.48 -10.79
N LEU A 55 -2.52 4.23 -9.74
CA LEU A 55 -2.37 3.77 -8.36
C LEU A 55 -3.35 2.64 -8.02
N ALA A 56 -4.58 2.69 -8.54
CA ALA A 56 -5.54 1.61 -8.40
C ALA A 56 -4.97 0.31 -9.00
N HIS A 57 -4.48 0.36 -10.24
CA HIS A 57 -3.83 -0.76 -10.89
C HIS A 57 -2.63 -1.28 -10.09
N GLN A 58 -1.74 -0.38 -9.65
CA GLN A 58 -0.55 -0.75 -8.89
C GLN A 58 -0.90 -1.44 -7.56
N VAL A 59 -1.88 -0.95 -6.82
CA VAL A 59 -2.31 -1.55 -5.55
C VAL A 59 -2.83 -2.96 -5.76
N VAL A 60 -3.65 -3.17 -6.78
CA VAL A 60 -4.19 -4.50 -7.12
C VAL A 60 -3.08 -5.46 -7.54
N GLU A 61 -2.15 -5.01 -8.37
CA GLU A 61 -1.03 -5.85 -8.83
C GLU A 61 -0.07 -6.19 -7.68
N GLN A 62 0.28 -5.23 -6.81
CA GLN A 62 1.11 -5.53 -5.63
C GLN A 62 0.44 -6.54 -4.69
N TYR A 63 -0.88 -6.44 -4.53
CA TYR A 63 -1.63 -7.41 -3.72
C TYR A 63 -1.59 -8.80 -4.36
N ARG A 64 -1.78 -8.91 -5.68
CA ARG A 64 -1.70 -10.17 -6.42
C ARG A 64 -0.32 -10.84 -6.28
N LEU A 65 0.76 -10.06 -6.28
CA LEU A 65 2.12 -10.57 -6.06
C LEU A 65 2.33 -11.04 -4.62
N LEU A 66 1.88 -10.26 -3.64
CA LEU A 66 1.95 -10.63 -2.23
C LEU A 66 1.12 -11.90 -1.94
N GLU A 67 -0.07 -12.03 -2.53
CA GLU A 67 -0.93 -13.18 -2.34
C GLU A 67 -0.22 -14.48 -2.74
N GLN A 68 0.50 -14.48 -3.86
CA GLN A 68 1.32 -15.64 -4.27
C GLN A 68 2.38 -16.00 -3.22
N MET A 69 3.01 -15.01 -2.58
CA MET A 69 3.98 -15.25 -1.50
C MET A 69 3.30 -15.78 -0.23
N ILE A 70 2.07 -15.34 0.05
CA ILE A 70 1.27 -15.84 1.18
C ILE A 70 0.85 -17.30 0.95
N GLU A 71 0.49 -17.67 -0.28
CA GLU A 71 0.10 -19.05 -0.57
C GLU A 71 1.24 -20.05 -0.31
N VAL A 72 2.49 -19.64 -0.53
CA VAL A 72 3.69 -20.45 -0.19
C VAL A 72 3.73 -20.82 1.30
N ILE A 73 3.42 -19.89 2.20
CA ILE A 73 3.42 -20.16 3.65
C ILE A 73 2.14 -20.85 4.13
N LYS A 74 1.12 -20.96 3.28
CA LYS A 74 -0.13 -21.69 3.55
C LYS A 74 -0.10 -23.14 3.08
N VAL A 75 0.87 -23.53 2.27
CA VAL A 75 1.07 -24.92 1.85
C VAL A 75 1.06 -25.83 3.08
N ILE A 76 0.32 -26.93 2.98
CA ILE A 76 0.24 -27.94 4.04
C ILE A 76 1.55 -28.73 4.06
N ASP A 77 2.17 -28.82 5.23
CA ASP A 77 3.29 -29.72 5.46
C ASP A 77 2.74 -31.14 5.64
N ASP A 78 3.07 -32.03 4.70
CA ASP A 78 2.63 -33.44 4.68
C ASP A 78 2.97 -34.19 5.97
N ARG A 79 4.02 -33.78 6.69
CA ARG A 79 4.44 -34.40 7.95
C ARG A 79 3.54 -34.02 9.12
N THR A 80 3.06 -32.78 9.16
CA THR A 80 2.28 -32.25 10.28
C THR A 80 0.78 -32.15 9.99
N GLY A 81 0.39 -32.21 8.71
CA GLY A 81 -0.98 -31.98 8.26
C GLY A 81 -1.47 -30.55 8.49
N LYS A 82 -0.55 -29.60 8.77
CA LYS A 82 -0.86 -28.19 9.05
C LYS A 82 -0.17 -27.28 8.03
N PRO A 83 -0.71 -26.08 7.76
CA PRO A 83 0.00 -25.07 6.98
C PRO A 83 1.37 -24.74 7.60
N ILE A 84 2.35 -24.38 6.78
CA ILE A 84 3.68 -23.97 7.26
C ILE A 84 3.56 -22.83 8.28
N CYS A 85 2.78 -21.79 7.96
CA CYS A 85 2.37 -20.77 8.92
C CYS A 85 1.11 -21.22 9.67
N ASN A 86 1.27 -21.59 10.94
CA ASN A 86 0.18 -22.05 11.79
C ASN A 86 0.29 -21.46 13.21
N PRO A 87 -0.74 -21.60 14.07
CA PRO A 87 -0.71 -21.02 15.42
C PRO A 87 0.38 -21.58 16.35
N ASP A 88 0.93 -22.76 16.06
CA ASP A 88 2.00 -23.36 16.86
C ASP A 88 3.36 -22.74 16.49
N VAL A 89 3.58 -22.45 15.20
CA VAL A 89 4.80 -21.81 14.68
C VAL A 89 4.76 -20.28 14.87
N CYS A 90 3.61 -19.67 14.62
CA CYS A 90 3.41 -18.22 14.65
C CYS A 90 2.19 -17.85 15.53
N PRO A 91 2.32 -17.94 16.86
CA PRO A 91 1.23 -17.66 17.81
C PRO A 91 0.79 -16.19 17.80
N THR A 92 1.65 -15.29 17.31
CA THR A 92 1.36 -13.87 17.15
C THR A 92 1.87 -13.35 15.81
N MET A 93 1.14 -12.41 15.20
CA MET A 93 1.60 -11.68 14.02
C MET A 93 2.74 -10.73 14.41
N SER A 94 3.99 -11.09 14.13
CA SER A 94 5.16 -10.30 14.54
C SER A 94 6.24 -10.25 13.48
N ALA A 95 7.06 -9.19 13.53
CA ALA A 95 8.24 -8.99 12.70
C ALA A 95 9.24 -8.06 13.42
N SER A 96 10.54 -8.38 13.38
CA SER A 96 11.60 -7.58 14.01
C SER A 96 11.35 -7.20 15.48
N GLY A 97 10.71 -8.08 16.26
CA GLY A 97 10.34 -7.81 17.65
C GLY A 97 9.07 -6.96 17.84
N HIS A 98 8.50 -6.40 16.78
CA HIS A 98 7.20 -5.73 16.82
C HIS A 98 6.07 -6.75 16.72
N THR A 99 5.01 -6.55 17.50
CA THR A 99 3.77 -7.34 17.40
C THR A 99 2.67 -6.51 16.75
N TYR A 100 2.11 -7.00 15.66
CA TYR A 100 0.96 -6.41 15.00
C TYR A 100 -0.33 -6.92 15.63
N THR A 101 -1.20 -6.00 16.06
CA THR A 101 -2.51 -6.31 16.63
C THR A 101 -3.61 -6.10 15.61
N TRP A 102 -4.71 -6.83 15.79
CA TRP A 102 -5.94 -6.65 15.03
C TRP A 102 -6.99 -5.95 15.91
N LEU A 103 -7.91 -5.18 15.32
CA LEU A 103 -9.00 -4.59 16.07
C LEU A 103 -10.20 -5.53 16.10
N ASP A 104 -10.68 -5.85 17.29
CA ASP A 104 -11.93 -6.59 17.46
C ASP A 104 -13.17 -5.75 17.08
N ASN A 105 -14.36 -6.35 17.20
CA ASN A 105 -15.64 -5.66 16.92
C ASN A 105 -15.87 -4.43 17.83
N ASN A 106 -15.20 -4.38 18.98
CA ASN A 106 -15.26 -3.29 19.95
C ASN A 106 -14.11 -2.29 19.76
N LYS A 107 -13.36 -2.37 18.65
CA LYS A 107 -12.18 -1.56 18.35
C LYS A 107 -11.04 -1.71 19.35
N LYS A 108 -10.98 -2.82 20.08
CA LYS A 108 -9.89 -3.14 21.01
C LYS A 108 -8.78 -3.89 20.27
N PRO A 109 -7.50 -3.53 20.47
CA PRO A 109 -6.39 -4.30 19.90
C PRO A 109 -6.29 -5.67 20.57
N ILE A 110 -6.26 -6.72 19.74
CA ILE A 110 -6.10 -8.11 20.14
C ILE A 110 -4.89 -8.73 19.43
N LYS A 111 -4.15 -9.57 20.16
CA LYS A 111 -3.07 -10.40 19.60
C LYS A 111 -3.71 -11.68 19.06
N ILE A 112 -3.51 -11.95 17.78
CA ILE A 112 -4.01 -13.14 17.10
C ILE A 112 -2.86 -13.87 16.39
N PRO A 113 -2.97 -15.19 16.16
CA PRO A 113 -2.01 -15.94 15.37
C PRO A 113 -1.78 -15.32 14.00
N ALA A 114 -0.53 -15.39 13.51
CA ALA A 114 -0.15 -14.72 12.26
C ALA A 114 -0.99 -15.18 11.07
N ILE A 115 -1.24 -16.48 10.97
CA ILE A 115 -2.09 -17.04 9.91
C ILE A 115 -3.52 -16.48 9.93
N GLN A 116 -4.10 -16.26 11.12
CA GLN A 116 -5.43 -15.66 11.27
C GLN A 116 -5.41 -14.19 10.87
N TYR A 117 -4.37 -13.46 11.29
CA TYR A 117 -4.16 -12.07 10.89
C TYR A 117 -4.11 -11.93 9.37
N ILE A 118 -3.30 -12.74 8.70
CA ILE A 118 -3.11 -12.71 7.24
C ILE A 118 -4.43 -13.00 6.52
N ASN A 119 -5.21 -13.99 6.98
CA ASN A 119 -6.52 -14.28 6.40
C ASN A 119 -7.50 -13.10 6.54
N LEU A 120 -7.50 -12.42 7.69
CA LEU A 120 -8.32 -11.22 7.89
C LEU A 120 -7.85 -10.05 7.01
N VAL A 121 -6.54 -9.86 6.85
CA VAL A 121 -5.97 -8.89 5.91
C VAL A 121 -6.39 -9.17 4.49
N GLN A 122 -6.24 -10.40 3.99
CA GLN A 122 -6.64 -10.77 2.63
C GLN A 122 -8.13 -10.51 2.41
N LYS A 123 -8.99 -10.97 3.32
CA LYS A 123 -10.44 -10.72 3.24
C LYS A 123 -10.75 -9.22 3.22
N TRP A 124 -10.06 -8.43 4.02
CA TRP A 124 -10.25 -6.98 4.09
C TRP A 124 -9.77 -6.27 2.82
N ILE A 125 -8.60 -6.61 2.29
CA ILE A 125 -8.05 -6.04 1.05
C ILE A 125 -8.94 -6.39 -0.14
N VAL A 126 -9.31 -7.68 -0.30
CA VAL A 126 -10.21 -8.13 -1.38
C VAL A 126 -11.56 -7.43 -1.28
N GLY A 127 -12.10 -7.27 -0.07
CA GLY A 127 -13.34 -6.54 0.16
C GLY A 127 -13.26 -5.06 -0.25
N LYS A 128 -12.07 -4.43 -0.14
CA LYS A 128 -11.83 -3.05 -0.58
C LYS A 128 -11.65 -2.94 -2.09
N ILE A 129 -10.83 -3.82 -2.68
CA ILE A 129 -10.52 -3.83 -4.12
C ILE A 129 -11.76 -4.15 -4.95
N ASN A 130 -12.64 -5.02 -4.46
CA ASN A 130 -13.87 -5.39 -5.17
C ASN A 130 -15.06 -4.48 -4.87
N ASP A 131 -14.90 -3.45 -4.04
CA ASP A 131 -15.96 -2.48 -3.73
C ASP A 131 -16.01 -1.40 -4.84
N PRO A 132 -17.06 -1.36 -5.68
CA PRO A 132 -17.15 -0.40 -6.77
C PRO A 132 -17.20 1.06 -6.31
N SER A 133 -17.54 1.31 -5.03
CA SER A 133 -17.54 2.66 -4.47
C SER A 133 -16.13 3.18 -4.15
N ILE A 134 -15.15 2.28 -4.05
CA ILE A 134 -13.74 2.59 -3.78
C ILE A 134 -12.90 2.40 -5.05
N PHE A 135 -13.15 1.31 -5.78
CA PHE A 135 -12.51 0.96 -7.05
C PHE A 135 -13.59 0.90 -8.14
N PRO A 136 -14.00 2.04 -8.70
CA PRO A 136 -14.96 2.07 -9.80
C PRO A 136 -14.42 1.28 -11.00
N THR A 137 -15.29 0.47 -11.60
CA THR A 137 -14.99 -0.29 -12.83
C THR A 137 -15.83 0.19 -14.02
N ASP A 138 -16.78 1.08 -13.76
CA ASP A 138 -17.64 1.65 -14.79
C ASP A 138 -16.82 2.59 -15.67
N THR A 139 -16.49 2.09 -16.86
CA THR A 139 -15.81 2.86 -17.91
C THR A 139 -16.73 3.87 -18.60
N THR A 140 -17.97 4.03 -18.13
CA THR A 140 -18.87 5.03 -18.69
C THR A 140 -18.20 6.38 -18.53
N PRO A 141 -17.73 7.00 -19.63
CA PRO A 141 -17.14 8.32 -19.53
C PRO A 141 -18.19 9.18 -18.86
N LEU A 142 -17.79 9.89 -17.79
CA LEU A 142 -18.61 10.86 -17.08
C LEU A 142 -19.61 11.43 -18.06
N ASN A 143 -20.89 11.11 -17.85
CA ASN A 143 -21.98 11.50 -18.71
C ASN A 143 -21.73 12.96 -19.10
N LEU A 144 -21.23 13.16 -20.33
CA LEU A 144 -21.10 14.45 -20.99
C LEU A 144 -22.54 14.86 -21.25
N ASN A 145 -23.25 15.14 -20.16
CA ASN A 145 -24.58 15.68 -20.22
C ASN A 145 -24.37 17.04 -20.88
N PRO A 146 -24.95 17.30 -22.06
CA PRO A 146 -24.69 18.53 -22.80
C PRO A 146 -25.18 19.81 -22.10
N SER A 147 -25.54 19.73 -20.83
CA SER A 147 -26.14 20.78 -20.03
C SER A 147 -25.15 21.44 -19.07
N THR A 148 -23.90 20.97 -18.99
CA THR A 148 -22.88 21.55 -18.09
C THR A 148 -21.81 22.39 -18.80
N TYR A 149 -21.85 22.51 -20.13
CA TYR A 149 -21.27 23.68 -20.75
C TYR A 149 -22.11 24.87 -20.31
N ALA A 150 -21.46 25.90 -19.77
CA ALA A 150 -22.05 27.22 -19.58
C ALA A 150 -22.42 27.81 -20.94
N SER A 151 -23.49 27.31 -21.56
CA SER A 151 -24.11 27.92 -22.72
C SER A 151 -25.21 28.82 -22.18
N GLY A 152 -24.97 30.12 -22.29
CA GLY A 152 -25.93 31.19 -21.98
C GLY A 152 -27.17 31.11 -22.86
N SER A 153 -27.99 30.09 -22.64
CA SER A 153 -29.25 29.86 -23.34
C SER A 153 -30.37 30.57 -22.59
N ALA A 154 -30.68 31.77 -23.07
CA ALA A 154 -31.85 32.53 -22.66
C ALA A 154 -33.12 31.82 -23.15
N THR A 155 -33.82 31.13 -22.25
CA THR A 155 -35.25 30.83 -22.40
C THR A 155 -36.07 31.99 -21.82
N PRO A 156 -37.02 32.59 -22.56
CA PRO A 156 -37.88 33.64 -22.04
C PRO A 156 -39.00 33.01 -21.22
N GLY A 157 -38.81 32.95 -19.90
CA GLY A 157 -39.78 32.44 -18.92
C GLY A 157 -39.90 33.39 -17.73
N ASN A 158 -41.13 33.78 -17.43
CA ASN A 158 -41.55 34.90 -16.60
C ASN A 158 -41.26 34.73 -15.10
N SER A 159 -40.03 35.00 -14.65
CA SER A 159 -39.70 35.18 -13.23
C SER A 159 -38.54 36.15 -13.07
N THR A 160 -38.69 37.09 -12.12
CA THR A 160 -37.74 38.14 -11.72
C THR A 160 -36.26 37.76 -11.87
N PRO A 161 -35.42 38.60 -12.51
CA PRO A 161 -33.99 38.30 -12.66
C PRO A 161 -33.30 38.31 -11.30
N GLN A 162 -32.83 37.13 -10.88
CA GLN A 162 -31.98 36.99 -9.70
C GLN A 162 -30.55 37.34 -10.10
N ALA A 163 -30.00 38.40 -9.50
CA ALA A 163 -28.63 38.81 -9.75
C ALA A 163 -27.66 37.72 -9.29
N LEU A 164 -26.93 37.14 -10.24
CA LEU A 164 -25.76 36.31 -9.95
C LEU A 164 -24.68 37.21 -9.31
N PRO A 165 -23.92 36.70 -8.31
CA PRO A 165 -22.77 37.43 -7.79
C PRO A 165 -21.77 37.69 -8.92
N PRO A 166 -21.03 38.82 -8.90
CA PRO A 166 -20.08 39.12 -9.96
C PRO A 166 -19.02 38.02 -10.00
N SER A 167 -19.08 37.17 -11.02
CA SER A 167 -17.99 36.25 -11.33
C SER A 167 -16.80 37.11 -11.72
N SER A 168 -15.82 37.25 -10.83
CA SER A 168 -14.60 37.97 -11.14
C SER A 168 -13.87 37.19 -12.24
N LEU A 169 -13.71 37.83 -13.40
CA LEU A 169 -12.91 37.31 -14.54
C LEU A 169 -11.44 36.99 -14.17
N ASN A 170 -11.00 37.38 -12.97
CA ASN A 170 -9.67 37.15 -12.41
C ASN A 170 -9.64 36.11 -11.28
N ALA A 171 -10.72 35.36 -11.03
CA ALA A 171 -10.68 34.28 -10.04
C ALA A 171 -9.72 33.17 -10.55
N PRO A 172 -8.73 32.73 -9.73
CA PRO A 172 -7.85 31.62 -10.12
C PRO A 172 -8.70 30.39 -10.43
N LEU A 173 -8.30 29.62 -11.45
CA LEU A 173 -9.05 28.45 -11.94
C LEU A 173 -9.41 27.46 -10.81
N SER A 174 -8.56 27.39 -9.77
CA SER A 174 -8.77 26.62 -8.54
C SER A 174 -10.03 27.00 -7.74
N GLN A 175 -10.52 28.24 -7.83
CA GLN A 175 -11.78 28.66 -7.20
C GLN A 175 -13.02 28.23 -7.99
N LEU A 176 -12.90 27.94 -9.29
CA LEU A 176 -14.02 27.48 -10.14
C LEU A 176 -14.13 25.95 -10.22
N SER A 177 -13.02 25.21 -10.04
CA SER A 177 -12.96 23.76 -10.25
C SER A 177 -13.40 22.89 -9.06
N GLY A 178 -13.83 23.51 -7.95
CA GLY A 178 -14.19 22.82 -6.71
C GLY A 178 -12.98 22.13 -6.05
N ARG A 179 -13.20 21.38 -4.96
CA ARG A 179 -12.15 20.61 -4.28
C ARG A 179 -11.56 19.57 -5.23
N GLU A 180 -10.23 19.47 -5.30
CA GLU A 180 -9.50 18.46 -6.06
C GLU A 180 -9.06 17.32 -5.13
N TRP A 181 -9.07 16.09 -5.63
CA TRP A 181 -8.51 14.91 -4.95
C TRP A 181 -8.03 13.89 -5.98
N LEU A 182 -7.20 12.95 -5.53
CA LEU A 182 -6.64 11.88 -6.35
C LEU A 182 -7.74 11.03 -7.02
N GLY A 183 -7.68 10.88 -8.35
CA GLY A 183 -8.61 10.03 -9.10
C GLY A 183 -9.99 10.64 -9.35
N LYS A 184 -10.21 11.93 -9.04
CA LYS A 184 -11.50 12.60 -9.24
C LYS A 184 -12.06 12.47 -10.66
N SER A 185 -11.23 12.62 -11.68
CA SER A 185 -11.65 12.50 -13.10
C SER A 185 -12.06 11.09 -13.50
N SER A 186 -11.60 10.10 -12.76
CA SER A 186 -11.85 8.67 -13.01
C SER A 186 -12.94 8.11 -12.07
N GLY A 187 -13.59 8.98 -11.29
CA GLY A 187 -14.70 8.60 -10.42
C GLY A 187 -14.31 8.04 -9.04
N PHE A 188 -13.01 8.08 -8.68
CA PHE A 188 -12.58 7.62 -7.36
C PHE A 188 -13.11 8.55 -6.24
N PRO A 189 -13.46 8.02 -5.05
CA PRO A 189 -13.95 8.83 -3.93
C PRO A 189 -12.83 9.67 -3.30
N GLU A 190 -13.20 10.73 -2.57
CA GLU A 190 -12.24 11.56 -1.79
C GLU A 190 -11.41 10.72 -0.80
N THR A 191 -11.90 9.58 -0.34
CA THR A 191 -11.20 8.70 0.61
C THR A 191 -10.19 7.77 -0.05
N PHE A 192 -10.17 7.69 -1.38
CA PHE A 192 -9.41 6.71 -2.15
C PHE A 192 -7.93 6.67 -1.77
N GLU A 193 -7.28 7.84 -1.68
CA GLU A 193 -5.87 7.94 -1.29
C GLU A 193 -5.61 7.34 0.12
N GLY A 194 -6.51 7.59 1.06
CA GLY A 194 -6.42 7.04 2.41
C GLY A 194 -6.65 5.53 2.44
N ASP A 195 -7.56 5.03 1.61
CA ASP A 195 -7.85 3.60 1.47
C ASP A 195 -6.65 2.85 0.86
N ILE A 196 -6.05 3.34 -0.24
CA ILE A 196 -4.88 2.69 -0.87
C ILE A 196 -3.64 2.69 0.03
N LYS A 197 -3.39 3.79 0.77
CA LYS A 197 -2.32 3.85 1.78
C LYS A 197 -2.56 2.83 2.89
N SER A 198 -3.81 2.65 3.30
CA SER A 198 -4.18 1.65 4.31
C SER A 198 -3.93 0.22 3.81
N ILE A 199 -4.25 -0.06 2.55
CA ILE A 199 -3.96 -1.35 1.90
C ILE A 199 -2.45 -1.61 1.89
N TYR A 200 -1.64 -0.64 1.46
CA TYR A 200 -0.18 -0.75 1.45
C TYR A 200 0.42 -1.05 2.82
N ARG A 201 -0.03 -0.36 3.88
CA ARG A 201 0.44 -0.63 5.24
C ARG A 201 0.15 -2.07 5.69
N GLN A 202 -1.01 -2.62 5.32
CA GLN A 202 -1.37 -4.00 5.66
C GLN A 202 -0.55 -5.02 4.86
N MET A 203 -0.30 -4.75 3.59
CA MET A 203 0.59 -5.55 2.75
C MET A 203 2.02 -5.59 3.31
N MET A 204 2.54 -4.44 3.78
CA MET A 204 3.87 -4.36 4.39
C MET A 204 4.00 -5.26 5.62
N ARG A 205 2.98 -5.31 6.48
CA ARG A 205 2.99 -6.19 7.66
C ARG A 205 3.07 -7.66 7.28
N CYS A 206 2.39 -8.06 6.21
CA CYS A 206 2.46 -9.42 5.67
C CYS A 206 3.85 -9.73 5.10
N TYR A 207 4.44 -8.82 4.32
CA TYR A 207 5.83 -8.99 3.86
C TYR A 207 6.81 -9.11 5.03
N ALA A 208 6.75 -8.20 6.01
CA ALA A 208 7.62 -8.24 7.18
C ALA A 208 7.51 -9.57 7.93
N HIS A 209 6.29 -10.09 8.10
CA HIS A 209 6.10 -11.40 8.71
C HIS A 209 6.67 -12.54 7.88
N ILE A 210 6.48 -12.54 6.55
CA ILE A 210 7.06 -13.55 5.66
C ILE A 210 8.58 -13.58 5.77
N TYR A 211 9.24 -12.42 5.78
CA TYR A 211 10.69 -12.36 5.93
C TYR A 211 11.16 -12.83 7.30
N HIS A 212 10.58 -12.31 8.38
CA HIS A 212 11.06 -12.60 9.73
C HIS A 212 10.66 -14.01 10.22
N GLY A 213 9.53 -14.54 9.77
CA GLY A 213 9.00 -15.83 10.20
C GLY A 213 9.27 -16.99 9.24
N HIS A 214 9.35 -16.72 7.93
CA HIS A 214 9.27 -17.77 6.91
C HIS A 214 10.34 -17.69 5.81
N TRP A 215 11.32 -16.79 5.93
CA TRP A 215 12.37 -16.69 4.93
C TRP A 215 13.22 -17.96 4.83
N LEU A 216 13.61 -18.56 5.97
CA LEU A 216 14.37 -19.81 5.97
C LEU A 216 13.48 -20.99 5.55
N GLU A 217 12.31 -21.11 6.17
CA GLU A 217 11.34 -22.16 5.86
C GLU A 217 10.00 -21.52 5.46
N PRO A 218 9.55 -21.63 4.20
CA PRO A 218 10.10 -22.48 3.13
C PRO A 218 11.01 -21.78 2.12
N PHE A 219 11.02 -20.43 2.05
CA PHE A 219 11.52 -19.70 0.87
C PHE A 219 12.98 -20.00 0.52
N TRP A 220 13.85 -20.11 1.52
CA TRP A 220 15.24 -20.50 1.31
C TRP A 220 15.34 -21.98 0.89
N ASN A 221 14.65 -22.88 1.60
CA ASN A 221 14.70 -24.33 1.35
C ASN A 221 14.23 -24.71 -0.06
N VAL A 222 13.23 -24.01 -0.60
CA VAL A 222 12.75 -24.22 -1.97
C VAL A 222 13.45 -23.33 -3.00
N ASN A 223 14.47 -22.58 -2.60
CA ASN A 223 15.22 -21.64 -3.43
C ASN A 223 14.34 -20.56 -4.11
N ALA A 224 13.25 -20.15 -3.45
CA ALA A 224 12.30 -19.12 -3.89
C ALA A 224 12.52 -17.73 -3.27
N TYR A 225 13.63 -17.54 -2.53
CA TYR A 225 13.90 -16.26 -1.85
C TYR A 225 14.16 -15.10 -2.81
N LYS A 226 14.59 -15.37 -4.05
CA LYS A 226 14.83 -14.33 -5.07
C LYS A 226 13.51 -13.79 -5.63
N GLU A 227 12.51 -14.65 -5.78
CA GLU A 227 11.14 -14.34 -6.16
C GLU A 227 10.53 -13.41 -5.11
N LEU A 228 10.65 -13.79 -3.84
CA LEU A 228 10.23 -12.96 -2.71
C LEU A 228 10.91 -11.59 -2.72
N ASN A 229 12.24 -11.54 -2.88
CA ASN A 229 12.98 -10.29 -2.97
C ASN A 229 12.55 -9.42 -4.16
N THR A 230 12.30 -10.03 -5.32
CA THR A 230 11.89 -9.32 -6.54
C THR A 230 10.50 -8.69 -6.39
N CYS A 231 9.56 -9.41 -5.76
CA CYS A 231 8.24 -8.87 -5.45
C CYS A 231 8.34 -7.75 -4.41
N PHE A 232 9.14 -7.95 -3.36
CA PHE A 232 9.26 -7.00 -2.27
C PHE A 232 9.96 -5.69 -2.68
N ILE A 233 11.05 -5.75 -3.45
CA ILE A 233 11.71 -4.53 -3.93
C ILE A 233 10.79 -3.72 -4.84
N HIS A 234 9.99 -4.38 -5.68
CA HIS A 234 9.01 -3.72 -6.54
C HIS A 234 7.92 -3.03 -5.69
N PHE A 235 7.39 -3.72 -4.69
CA PHE A 235 6.43 -3.18 -3.72
C PHE A 235 6.98 -1.92 -3.02
N ILE A 236 8.21 -1.99 -2.50
CA ILE A 236 8.87 -0.85 -1.83
C ILE A 236 9.11 0.31 -2.81
N ASN A 237 9.54 0.02 -4.04
CA ASN A 237 9.80 1.05 -5.04
C ASN A 237 8.52 1.84 -5.37
N VAL A 238 7.42 1.16 -5.69
CA VAL A 238 6.13 1.81 -5.95
C VAL A 238 5.64 2.54 -4.71
N GLY A 239 5.77 1.92 -3.53
CA GLY A 239 5.35 2.51 -2.27
C GLY A 239 6.05 3.82 -1.94
N ARG A 240 7.36 3.90 -2.18
CA ARG A 240 8.15 5.13 -1.98
C ARG A 240 7.90 6.16 -3.07
N LEU A 241 7.82 5.74 -4.34
CA LEU A 241 7.65 6.64 -5.48
C LEU A 241 6.36 7.46 -5.39
N TYR A 242 5.28 6.86 -4.88
CA TYR A 242 3.96 7.49 -4.76
C TYR A 242 3.53 7.80 -3.32
N GLY A 243 4.45 7.70 -2.36
CA GLY A 243 4.16 8.02 -0.95
C GLY A 243 3.04 7.16 -0.33
N LEU A 244 2.90 5.90 -0.77
CA LEU A 244 1.86 4.97 -0.29
C LEU A 244 2.22 4.35 1.06
N ILE A 245 3.51 4.38 1.42
CA ILE A 245 4.05 3.83 2.66
C ILE A 245 5.07 4.81 3.27
N GLY A 246 5.03 4.96 4.60
CA GLY A 246 5.95 5.81 5.34
C GLY A 246 7.15 5.05 5.90
N ASP A 247 8.12 5.82 6.41
CA ASP A 247 9.38 5.29 6.97
C ASP A 247 9.16 4.42 8.21
N LYS A 248 8.11 4.71 8.99
CA LYS A 248 7.78 3.95 10.21
C LYS A 248 7.31 2.53 9.88
N GLU A 249 6.57 2.37 8.79
CA GLU A 249 6.03 1.07 8.41
C GLU A 249 7.08 0.15 7.78
N ILE A 250 8.10 0.72 7.13
CA ILE A 250 9.20 -0.03 6.52
C ILE A 250 10.33 -0.36 7.51
N GLU A 251 10.36 0.26 8.69
CA GLU A 251 11.38 0.07 9.74
C GLU A 251 11.81 -1.39 9.94
N PRO A 252 10.91 -2.39 10.06
CA PRO A 252 11.29 -3.80 10.27
C PRO A 252 12.10 -4.42 9.13
N MET A 253 12.11 -3.79 7.96
CA MET A 253 12.81 -4.23 6.75
C MET A 253 13.84 -3.21 6.25
N GLN A 254 14.05 -2.13 7.01
CA GLN A 254 14.92 -1.02 6.64
C GLN A 254 16.35 -1.48 6.24
N PRO A 255 17.01 -2.42 6.95
CA PRO A 255 18.37 -2.85 6.56
C PRO A 255 18.44 -3.47 5.16
N LEU A 256 17.41 -4.21 4.73
CA LEU A 256 17.36 -4.78 3.37
C LEU A 256 17.14 -3.68 2.32
N ILE A 257 16.30 -2.70 2.64
CA ILE A 257 15.98 -1.59 1.74
C ILE A 257 17.19 -0.67 1.54
N GLU A 258 17.93 -0.40 2.61
CA GLU A 258 19.19 0.36 2.58
C GLU A 258 20.22 -0.33 1.69
N LEU A 259 20.41 -1.63 1.88
CA LEU A 259 21.30 -2.45 1.05
C LEU A 259 20.95 -2.38 -0.45
N TRP A 260 19.66 -2.40 -0.80
CA TRP A 260 19.24 -2.23 -2.20
C TRP A 260 19.41 -0.80 -2.71
N THR A 261 19.28 0.20 -1.83
CA THR A 261 19.51 1.61 -2.15
C THR A 261 21.00 1.84 -2.43
N GLU A 262 21.90 1.28 -1.62
CA GLU A 262 23.35 1.33 -1.81
C GLU A 262 23.79 0.66 -3.12
N LYS A 263 23.13 -0.43 -3.51
CA LYS A 263 23.33 -1.11 -4.79
C LYS A 263 22.75 -0.35 -6.00
N GLY A 264 22.08 0.79 -5.78
CA GLY A 264 21.44 1.58 -6.84
C GLY A 264 20.22 0.91 -7.47
N LEU A 265 19.61 -0.06 -6.78
CA LEU A 265 18.41 -0.77 -7.26
C LEU A 265 17.11 -0.05 -6.88
N LEU A 266 17.17 0.80 -5.86
CA LEU A 266 16.10 1.69 -5.44
C LEU A 266 16.57 3.15 -5.50
N PRO A 267 15.68 4.10 -5.80
CA PRO A 267 15.99 5.51 -5.67
C PRO A 267 16.29 5.85 -4.21
N ALA A 268 17.23 6.77 -4.01
CA ALA A 268 17.46 7.36 -2.69
C ALA A 268 16.16 7.97 -2.14
N PRO A 269 15.95 7.95 -0.81
CA PRO A 269 14.76 8.54 -0.22
C PRO A 269 14.65 10.00 -0.66
N VAL A 270 13.50 10.37 -1.22
CA VAL A 270 13.19 11.77 -1.51
C VAL A 270 13.09 12.45 -0.15
N LYS A 271 14.11 13.22 0.23
CA LYS A 271 14.00 14.09 1.41
C LYS A 271 12.79 14.99 1.16
N ALA A 272 11.77 14.88 2.00
CA ALA A 272 10.65 15.80 1.98
C ALA A 272 11.20 17.21 1.90
N ASP A 273 10.78 17.95 0.88
CA ASP A 273 11.34 19.25 0.53
C ASP A 273 11.55 20.11 1.77
N ALA A 274 12.79 20.54 1.98
CA ALA A 274 13.02 21.76 2.74
C ALA A 274 12.18 22.85 2.06
N PRO A 275 11.44 23.69 2.81
CA PRO A 275 10.64 24.73 2.18
C PRO A 275 11.54 25.54 1.27
N ALA A 276 11.13 25.67 0.01
CA ALA A 276 11.78 26.55 -0.94
C ALA A 276 11.91 27.92 -0.26
N ALA A 277 13.15 28.31 0.02
CA ALA A 277 13.45 29.63 0.53
C ALA A 277 12.96 30.64 -0.52
N ALA A 278 11.86 31.31 -0.20
CA ALA A 278 11.45 32.57 -0.77
C ALA A 278 11.71 33.65 0.27
#